data_AF-A0ABD2VLF1-F1
#
_entry.id   AF-A0ABD2VLF1-F1
#
_cell.length_a   1.000
_cell.length_b   1.000
_cell.length_c   1.000
_cell.angle_alpha   90.00
_cell.angle_beta   90.00
_cell.angle_gamma   90.00
#
_symmetry.space_group_name_H-M   'P 1'
#
loop_
_entity.id
_entity.type
_entity.pdbx_description
1 polymer ?
#
loop_
_entity_poly.entity_id
_entity_poly.type
_entity_poly.pdbx_seq_one_letter_code
_entity_poly.pdbx_strand_id
1 'polypeptide(L)'
;MGEEIEVIHSWSAPRSLSTSLMYSFSQRNDIEVLDEPLYANFLRVTGVDRPYKEQLRSEMENDGNKVVKEVIFGAGVKKYRYCKHIAKQRVPGLTNELMKRGKHFILIRNPLDILPSFEKVVPPSFLELGLAELVSVYSELSESGRPPPVIDAADLRENPEATLRGLCEDLDIPFQDSMLRWEAGPKPFDGIWAPWWYKSVHKSTAISNIIV
;
A
#
# COMPACT_ATOMS: atom_id res chain seq x y z
N MET A 1 6.71 -25.08 -15.57
CA MET A 1 6.13 -23.73 -15.62
C MET A 1 5.90 -23.32 -14.18
N GLY A 2 6.56 -22.27 -13.70
CA GLY A 2 6.27 -21.74 -12.36
C GLY A 2 4.84 -21.23 -12.32
N GLU A 3 4.16 -21.36 -11.19
CA GLU A 3 2.84 -20.75 -11.00
C GLU A 3 2.94 -19.23 -11.20
N GLU A 4 1.96 -18.65 -11.90
CA GLU A 4 1.87 -17.20 -12.06
C GLU A 4 1.55 -16.57 -10.70
N ILE A 5 2.29 -15.53 -10.33
CA ILE A 5 2.12 -14.85 -9.04
C ILE A 5 0.78 -14.12 -8.97
N GLU A 6 0.06 -14.30 -7.87
CA GLU A 6 -1.19 -13.59 -7.61
C GLU A 6 -0.92 -12.25 -6.90
N VAL A 7 -1.21 -11.14 -7.57
CA VAL A 7 -0.98 -9.79 -7.01
C VAL A 7 -2.18 -9.33 -6.19
N ILE A 8 -1.91 -8.73 -5.03
CA ILE A 8 -2.90 -8.09 -4.15
C ILE A 8 -2.55 -6.60 -4.04
N HIS A 9 -3.44 -5.73 -4.51
CA HIS A 9 -3.30 -4.29 -4.47
C HIS A 9 -4.04 -3.70 -3.27
N SER A 10 -3.29 -3.07 -2.36
CA SER A 10 -3.82 -2.28 -1.25
C SER A 10 -3.80 -0.81 -1.60
N TRP A 11 -4.96 -0.21 -1.83
CA TRP A 11 -5.06 1.23 -2.13
C TRP A 11 -5.45 2.02 -0.89
N SER A 12 -4.73 3.10 -0.61
CA SER A 12 -5.01 3.93 0.57
C SER A 12 -4.65 5.40 0.34
N ALA A 13 -5.25 6.28 1.13
CA ALA A 13 -4.67 7.61 1.36
C ALA A 13 -3.46 7.50 2.32
N PRO A 14 -2.52 8.46 2.31
CA PRO A 14 -1.45 8.50 3.30
C PRO A 14 -2.01 8.47 4.74
N ARG A 15 -1.23 7.90 5.66
CA ARG A 15 -1.55 7.83 7.09
C ARG A 15 -2.82 7.02 7.41
N SER A 16 -3.19 6.07 6.57
CA SER A 16 -4.34 5.18 6.81
C SER A 16 -3.94 3.81 7.38
N LEU A 17 -2.79 3.70 8.07
CA LEU A 17 -2.21 2.41 8.53
C LEU A 17 -1.73 1.45 7.43
N SER A 18 -1.59 1.92 6.18
CA SER A 18 -1.20 1.06 5.05
C SER A 18 0.18 0.41 5.18
N THR A 19 1.17 1.08 5.79
CA THR A 19 2.47 0.47 6.09
C THR A 19 2.34 -0.65 7.13
N SER A 20 1.52 -0.44 8.15
CA SER A 20 1.24 -1.44 9.19
C SER A 20 0.56 -2.68 8.61
N LEU A 21 -0.37 -2.47 7.68
CA LEU A 21 -1.03 -3.55 6.96
C LEU A 21 -0.04 -4.30 6.05
N MET A 22 0.88 -3.59 5.38
CA MET A 22 1.97 -4.23 4.65
C MET A 22 2.87 -5.09 5.56
N TYR A 23 3.19 -4.60 6.78
CA TYR A 23 3.96 -5.37 7.76
C TYR A 23 3.21 -6.61 8.24
N SER A 24 1.89 -6.51 8.40
CA SER A 24 1.01 -7.63 8.72
C SER A 24 1.03 -8.68 7.59
N PHE A 25 0.80 -8.27 6.34
CA PHE A 25 0.86 -9.19 5.21
C PHE A 25 2.24 -9.82 5.04
N SER A 26 3.34 -9.10 5.27
CA SER A 26 4.69 -9.66 5.13
C SER A 26 5.03 -10.79 6.11
N GLN A 27 4.20 -11.02 7.13
CA GLN A 27 4.37 -12.15 8.05
C GLN A 27 3.82 -13.47 7.49
N ARG A 28 3.08 -13.44 6.38
CA ARG A 28 2.62 -14.66 5.74
C ARG A 28 3.79 -15.36 5.06
N ASN A 29 3.81 -16.68 5.13
CA ASN A 29 4.89 -17.49 4.52
C ASN A 29 4.80 -17.58 2.99
N ASP A 30 3.66 -17.20 2.40
CA ASP A 30 3.28 -17.39 1.00
C ASP A 30 3.28 -16.10 0.18
N ILE A 31 3.75 -14.98 0.75
CA ILE A 31 3.70 -13.66 0.12
C ILE A 31 5.05 -12.94 0.13
N GLU A 32 5.27 -12.12 -0.89
CA GLU A 32 6.28 -11.07 -0.91
C GLU A 32 5.60 -9.70 -0.97
N VAL A 33 6.24 -8.64 -0.47
CA VAL A 33 5.63 -7.31 -0.35
C VAL A 33 6.44 -6.25 -1.10
N LEU A 34 5.74 -5.29 -1.70
CA LEU A 34 6.31 -4.11 -2.34
C LEU A 34 5.77 -2.85 -1.65
N ASP A 35 6.68 -1.99 -1.20
CA ASP A 35 6.37 -0.69 -0.61
C ASP A 35 6.32 0.39 -1.70
N GLU A 36 5.12 0.93 -1.96
CA GLU A 36 4.84 2.03 -2.89
C GLU A 36 5.61 1.95 -4.24
N PRO A 37 5.44 0.86 -5.01
CA PRO A 37 6.25 0.61 -6.22
C PRO A 37 6.11 1.72 -7.28
N LEU A 38 5.00 2.48 -7.28
CA LEU A 38 4.74 3.57 -8.22
C LEU A 38 5.33 4.92 -7.79
N TYR A 39 5.99 5.01 -6.63
CA TYR A 39 6.38 6.30 -6.06
C TYR A 39 7.42 7.04 -6.92
N ALA A 40 8.36 6.32 -7.54
CA ALA A 40 9.36 6.89 -8.45
C ALA A 40 8.73 7.51 -9.68
N ASN A 41 7.79 6.80 -10.30
CA ASN A 41 7.03 7.30 -11.42
C ASN A 41 6.19 8.54 -11.02
N PHE A 42 5.56 8.52 -9.84
CA PHE A 42 4.84 9.69 -9.32
C PHE A 42 5.73 10.94 -9.21
N LEU A 43 6.92 10.83 -8.61
CA LEU A 43 7.85 11.96 -8.49
C LEU A 43 8.41 12.42 -9.86
N ARG A 44 8.57 11.49 -10.80
CA ARG A 44 8.96 11.80 -12.18
C ARG A 44 7.88 12.61 -12.91
N VAL A 45 6.62 12.17 -12.84
CA VAL A 45 5.50 12.77 -13.58
C VAL A 45 5.05 14.10 -12.96
N THR A 46 4.93 14.16 -11.63
CA THR A 46 4.39 15.34 -10.94
C THR A 46 5.44 16.41 -10.65
N GLY A 47 6.72 16.02 -10.62
CA GLY A 47 7.81 16.92 -10.24
C GLY A 47 7.83 17.30 -8.76
N VAL A 48 6.90 16.78 -7.95
CA VAL A 48 6.80 17.04 -6.50
C VAL A 48 8.17 16.90 -5.84
N ASP A 49 8.52 17.87 -5.00
CA ASP A 49 9.81 17.88 -4.34
C ASP A 49 9.77 17.08 -3.03
N ARG A 50 10.84 16.31 -2.82
CA ARG A 50 11.07 15.48 -1.63
C ARG A 50 12.58 15.43 -1.35
N PRO A 51 12.99 15.40 -0.07
CA PRO A 51 14.41 15.39 0.29
C PRO A 51 15.18 14.17 -0.26
N TYR A 52 14.47 13.07 -0.54
CA TYR A 52 15.02 11.82 -1.07
C TYR A 52 14.71 11.60 -2.56
N LYS A 53 14.22 12.61 -3.29
CA LYS A 53 13.77 12.48 -4.70
C LYS A 53 14.85 11.94 -5.63
N GLU A 54 16.08 12.44 -5.52
CA GLU A 54 17.18 12.03 -6.40
C GLU A 54 17.65 10.61 -6.09
N GLN A 55 17.74 10.24 -4.82
CA GLN A 55 18.03 8.86 -4.40
C GLN A 55 16.95 7.89 -4.89
N LEU A 56 15.68 8.29 -4.78
CA LEU A 56 14.55 7.47 -5.23
C LEU A 56 14.61 7.22 -6.73
N ARG A 57 14.95 8.26 -7.50
CA ARG A 57 15.11 8.17 -8.96
C ARG A 57 16.28 7.28 -9.39
N SER A 58 17.34 7.20 -8.58
CA SER A 58 18.49 6.35 -8.88
C SER A 58 18.29 4.88 -8.48
N GLU A 59 17.51 4.61 -7.43
CA GLU A 59 17.37 3.27 -6.88
C GLU A 59 16.12 2.52 -7.38
N MET A 60 15.11 3.23 -7.88
CA MET A 60 13.85 2.64 -8.33
C MET A 60 13.56 2.92 -9.81
N GLU A 61 12.99 1.93 -10.50
CA GLU A 61 12.43 2.11 -11.84
C GLU A 61 11.35 3.20 -11.81
N ASN A 62 11.46 4.18 -12.70
CA ASN A 62 10.62 5.38 -12.70
C ASN A 62 9.73 5.49 -13.95
N ASP A 63 9.83 4.55 -14.90
CA ASP A 63 8.81 4.31 -15.91
C ASP A 63 7.68 3.46 -15.31
N GLY A 64 6.53 4.10 -15.05
CA GLY A 64 5.38 3.44 -14.43
C GLY A 64 4.88 2.21 -15.18
N ASN A 65 4.99 2.15 -16.51
CA ASN A 65 4.54 0.98 -17.27
C ASN A 65 5.53 -0.20 -17.15
N LYS A 66 6.83 0.08 -17.04
CA LYS A 66 7.82 -0.94 -16.67
C LYS A 66 7.60 -1.41 -15.24
N VAL A 67 7.35 -0.52 -14.28
CA VAL A 67 7.00 -0.91 -12.90
C VAL A 67 5.82 -1.88 -12.89
N VAL A 68 4.73 -1.56 -13.60
CA VAL A 68 3.56 -2.46 -13.65
C VAL A 68 3.93 -3.81 -14.24
N LYS A 69 4.64 -3.85 -15.37
CA LYS A 69 4.94 -5.09 -16.09
C LYS A 69 6.02 -5.95 -15.41
N GLU A 70 7.09 -5.33 -14.96
CA GLU A 70 8.35 -6.00 -14.58
C GLU A 70 8.54 -6.10 -13.07
N VAL A 71 7.87 -5.25 -12.29
CA VAL A 71 7.98 -5.24 -10.81
C VAL A 71 6.70 -5.79 -10.19
N ILE A 72 5.54 -5.20 -10.50
CA ILE A 72 4.24 -5.62 -9.92
C ILE A 72 3.83 -6.99 -10.47
N PHE A 73 3.81 -7.16 -11.80
CA PHE A 73 3.48 -8.44 -12.45
C PHE A 73 4.70 -9.23 -12.93
N GLY A 74 5.90 -8.82 -12.51
CA GLY A 74 7.14 -9.53 -12.82
C GLY A 74 7.23 -10.90 -12.15
N ALA A 75 8.28 -11.65 -12.46
CA ALA A 75 8.56 -12.91 -11.79
C ALA A 75 8.68 -12.71 -10.27
N GLY A 76 8.19 -13.68 -9.49
CA GLY A 76 8.31 -13.69 -8.03
C GLY A 76 8.63 -15.09 -7.52
N VAL A 77 8.96 -15.18 -6.24
CA VAL A 77 9.35 -16.46 -5.61
C VAL A 77 8.29 -16.98 -4.64
N LYS A 78 7.23 -16.21 -4.44
CA LYS A 78 6.09 -16.52 -3.57
C LYS A 78 4.81 -16.63 -4.39
N LYS A 79 3.79 -17.27 -3.81
CA LYS A 79 2.47 -17.42 -4.44
C LYS A 79 1.79 -16.07 -4.63
N TYR A 80 1.89 -15.21 -3.62
CA TYR A 80 1.27 -13.89 -3.63
C TYR A 80 2.30 -12.76 -3.65
N ARG A 81 1.89 -11.60 -4.19
CA ARG A 81 2.62 -10.33 -4.05
C ARG A 81 1.69 -9.22 -3.56
N TYR A 82 1.98 -8.67 -2.39
CA TYR A 82 1.26 -7.53 -1.85
C TYR A 82 1.88 -6.23 -2.33
N CYS A 83 1.10 -5.37 -2.98
CA CYS A 83 1.53 -4.04 -3.39
C CYS A 83 0.82 -2.99 -2.53
N LYS A 84 1.57 -2.32 -1.65
CA LYS A 84 1.07 -1.18 -0.90
C LYS A 84 1.09 0.06 -1.79
N HIS A 85 -0.08 0.59 -2.11
CA HIS A 85 -0.22 1.82 -2.90
C HIS A 85 -0.75 2.98 -2.07
N ILE A 86 -0.19 4.15 -2.32
CA ILE A 86 -0.84 5.42 -2.00
C ILE A 86 -1.55 5.90 -3.26
N ALA A 87 -2.87 6.10 -3.21
CA ALA A 87 -3.70 6.28 -4.40
C ALA A 87 -3.23 7.41 -5.33
N LYS A 88 -2.72 8.52 -4.78
CA LYS A 88 -2.17 9.64 -5.57
C LYS A 88 -0.99 9.26 -6.47
N GLN A 89 -0.32 8.13 -6.22
CA GLN A 89 0.76 7.64 -7.06
C GLN A 89 0.28 7.03 -8.37
N ARG A 90 -1.03 6.73 -8.47
CA ARG A 90 -1.66 6.33 -9.72
C ARG A 90 -1.91 7.55 -10.62
N VAL A 91 -0.84 8.01 -11.25
CA VAL A 91 -0.87 9.13 -12.19
C VAL A 91 -1.39 8.70 -13.57
N PRO A 92 -1.90 9.64 -14.40
CA PRO A 92 -2.30 9.33 -15.77
C PRO A 92 -1.19 8.69 -16.62
N GLY A 93 -1.57 7.87 -17.60
CA GLY A 93 -0.64 7.22 -18.55
C GLY A 93 -0.12 5.85 -18.13
N LEU A 94 -0.53 5.36 -16.95
CA LEU A 94 -0.32 3.97 -16.56
C LEU A 94 -1.23 3.02 -17.35
N THR A 95 -0.74 1.83 -17.66
CA THR A 95 -1.49 0.77 -18.31
C THR A 95 -2.69 0.34 -17.47
N ASN A 96 -3.81 0.05 -18.15
CA ASN A 96 -5.03 -0.47 -17.51
C ASN A 96 -4.85 -1.87 -16.91
N GLU A 97 -3.76 -2.57 -17.25
CA GLU A 97 -3.40 -3.85 -16.61
C GLU A 97 -3.32 -3.72 -15.08
N LEU A 98 -2.88 -2.57 -14.57
CA LEU A 98 -2.79 -2.27 -13.14
C LEU A 98 -4.13 -2.41 -12.41
N MET A 99 -5.25 -2.17 -13.10
CA MET A 99 -6.60 -2.24 -12.51
C MET A 99 -7.37 -3.49 -12.92
N LYS A 100 -6.99 -4.11 -14.04
CA LYS A 100 -7.68 -5.29 -14.58
C LYS A 100 -7.20 -6.60 -13.99
N ARG A 101 -5.97 -6.63 -13.45
CA ARG A 101 -5.30 -7.82 -12.93
C ARG A 101 -5.05 -7.72 -11.44
N GLY A 102 -5.01 -8.88 -10.79
CA GLY A 102 -4.82 -8.97 -9.35
C GLY A 102 -6.13 -8.75 -8.57
N LYS A 103 -6.02 -8.93 -7.26
CA LYS A 103 -7.07 -8.68 -6.28
C LYS A 103 -6.88 -7.26 -5.74
N HIS A 104 -7.95 -6.51 -5.52
CA HIS A 104 -7.89 -5.11 -5.08
C HIS A 104 -8.70 -4.93 -3.81
N PHE A 105 -8.21 -4.13 -2.87
CA PHE A 105 -9.00 -3.63 -1.76
C PHE A 105 -8.64 -2.18 -1.43
N ILE A 106 -9.55 -1.50 -0.74
CA ILE A 106 -9.43 -0.10 -0.33
C ILE A 106 -9.29 -0.05 1.19
N LEU A 107 -8.27 0.66 1.67
CA LEU A 107 -8.11 1.01 3.08
C LEU A 107 -8.42 2.49 3.27
N ILE A 108 -9.51 2.75 4.00
CA ILE A 108 -9.98 4.10 4.30
C ILE A 108 -9.61 4.52 5.72
N ARG A 109 -9.60 5.82 5.94
CA ARG A 109 -9.52 6.43 7.27
C ARG A 109 -10.28 7.74 7.23
N ASN A 110 -10.90 8.11 8.35
CA ASN A 110 -11.53 9.42 8.48
C ASN A 110 -10.52 10.53 8.11
N PRO A 111 -10.81 11.37 7.10
CA PRO A 111 -9.91 12.44 6.66
C PRO A 111 -9.47 13.38 7.78
N LEU A 112 -10.33 13.63 8.77
CA LEU A 112 -10.00 14.50 9.91
C LEU A 112 -8.91 13.90 10.81
N ASP A 113 -8.85 12.58 10.90
CA ASP A 113 -7.84 11.85 11.69
C ASP A 113 -6.49 11.73 10.97
N ILE A 114 -6.46 11.99 9.66
CA ILE A 114 -5.23 11.99 8.86
C ILE A 114 -4.39 13.24 9.18
N LEU A 115 -5.05 14.41 9.27
CA LEU A 115 -4.41 15.73 9.31
C LEU A 115 -3.32 15.86 10.39
N PRO A 116 -3.56 15.52 11.68
CA PRO A 116 -2.57 15.76 12.74
C PRO A 116 -1.28 14.96 12.56
N SER A 117 -1.37 13.78 11.95
CA SER A 117 -0.22 12.92 11.70
C SER A 117 0.52 13.31 10.41
N PHE A 118 -0.20 13.88 9.44
CA PHE A 118 0.32 14.21 8.12
C PHE A 118 1.09 15.53 8.12
N GLU A 119 0.57 16.54 8.83
CA GLU A 119 1.19 17.87 8.98
C GLU A 119 2.61 17.80 9.58
N LYS A 120 2.90 16.74 10.37
CA LYS A 120 4.25 16.47 10.90
C LYS A 120 5.30 16.17 9.83
N VAL A 121 4.88 15.80 8.62
CA VAL A 121 5.77 15.36 7.54
C VAL A 121 5.71 16.31 6.35
N VAL A 122 4.50 16.69 5.91
CA VAL A 122 4.28 17.64 4.80
C VAL A 122 3.03 18.48 5.07
N PRO A 123 2.97 19.74 4.56
CA PRO A 123 1.76 20.55 4.64
C PRO A 123 0.57 19.83 3.99
N PRO A 124 -0.60 19.75 4.66
CA PRO A 124 -1.77 19.10 4.09
C PRO A 124 -2.30 19.91 2.89
N SER A 125 -2.57 19.22 1.80
CA SER A 125 -3.31 19.74 0.65
C SER A 125 -4.19 18.64 0.08
N PHE A 126 -5.21 19.01 -0.68
CA PHE A 126 -6.10 18.03 -1.33
C PHE A 126 -5.32 17.00 -2.15
N LEU A 127 -4.33 17.46 -2.93
CA LEU A 127 -3.45 16.60 -3.73
C LEU A 127 -2.56 15.71 -2.86
N GLU A 128 -2.06 16.24 -1.75
CA GLU A 128 -1.21 15.46 -0.85
C GLU A 128 -1.98 14.37 -0.10
N LEU A 129 -3.26 14.59 0.20
CA LEU A 129 -4.12 13.60 0.85
C LEU A 129 -4.56 12.47 -0.10
N GLY A 130 -4.64 12.72 -1.41
CA GLY A 130 -4.90 11.67 -2.38
C GLY A 130 -6.30 11.03 -2.29
N LEU A 131 -7.26 11.69 -1.65
CA LEU A 131 -8.59 11.15 -1.39
C LEU A 131 -9.43 11.05 -2.67
N ALA A 132 -9.30 12.03 -3.57
CA ALA A 132 -9.97 11.98 -4.87
C ALA A 132 -9.48 10.80 -5.71
N GLU A 133 -8.17 10.54 -5.69
CA GLU A 133 -7.57 9.43 -6.41
C GLU A 133 -8.01 8.09 -5.80
N LEU A 134 -8.18 8.02 -4.48
CA LEU A 134 -8.71 6.82 -3.81
C LEU A 134 -10.16 6.53 -4.23
N VAL A 135 -11.01 7.57 -4.29
CA VAL A 135 -12.38 7.45 -4.79
C VAL A 135 -12.38 7.04 -6.26
N SER A 136 -11.52 7.62 -7.08
CA SER A 136 -11.38 7.26 -8.51
C SER A 136 -11.04 5.78 -8.70
N VAL A 137 -10.11 5.25 -7.90
CA VAL A 137 -9.76 3.82 -7.89
C VAL A 137 -10.97 2.95 -7.54
N TYR A 138 -11.73 3.32 -6.50
CA TYR A 138 -12.94 2.59 -6.11
C TYR A 138 -14.01 2.63 -7.22
N SER A 139 -14.27 3.80 -7.80
CA SER A 139 -15.27 3.99 -8.85
C SER A 139 -14.94 3.14 -10.08
N GLU A 140 -13.69 3.19 -10.55
CA GLU A 140 -13.27 2.42 -11.73
C GLU A 140 -13.40 0.90 -11.52
N LEU A 141 -12.99 0.40 -10.35
CA LEU A 141 -13.14 -1.02 -10.02
C LEU A 141 -14.62 -1.43 -9.93
N SER A 142 -15.45 -0.60 -9.30
CA SER A 142 -16.89 -0.83 -9.18
C SER A 142 -17.59 -0.83 -10.54
N GLU A 143 -17.27 0.13 -11.41
CA GLU A 143 -17.79 0.24 -12.78
C GLU A 143 -17.33 -0.93 -13.67
N SER A 144 -16.16 -1.53 -13.36
CA SER A 144 -15.69 -2.75 -14.02
C SER A 144 -16.40 -4.04 -13.57
N GLY A 145 -17.39 -3.93 -12.67
CA GLY A 145 -18.15 -5.05 -12.12
C GLY A 145 -17.41 -5.83 -11.03
N ARG A 146 -16.34 -5.25 -10.46
CA ARG A 146 -15.51 -5.86 -9.41
C ARG A 146 -15.35 -4.88 -8.24
N PRO A 147 -16.42 -4.55 -7.52
CA PRO A 147 -16.33 -3.64 -6.38
C PRO A 147 -15.31 -4.20 -5.38
N PRO A 148 -14.27 -3.44 -5.00
CA PRO A 148 -13.24 -3.93 -4.11
C PRO A 148 -13.75 -3.94 -2.66
N PRO A 149 -13.30 -4.88 -1.82
CA PRO A 149 -13.51 -4.81 -0.38
C PRO A 149 -12.97 -3.49 0.17
N VAL A 150 -13.68 -2.93 1.15
CA VAL A 150 -13.31 -1.68 1.81
C VAL A 150 -13.16 -1.96 3.30
N ILE A 151 -12.00 -1.64 3.86
CA ILE A 151 -11.73 -1.76 5.30
C ILE A 151 -11.43 -0.39 5.91
N ASP A 152 -11.97 -0.14 7.09
CA ASP A 152 -11.68 1.07 7.87
C ASP A 152 -10.44 0.86 8.76
N ALA A 153 -9.53 1.82 8.75
CA ALA A 153 -8.35 1.84 9.61
C ALA A 153 -8.70 1.87 11.11
N ALA A 154 -9.86 2.43 11.49
CA ALA A 154 -10.35 2.41 12.86
C ALA A 154 -10.70 0.97 13.29
N ASP A 155 -11.50 0.26 12.50
CA ASP A 155 -11.88 -1.13 12.74
C ASP A 155 -10.66 -2.04 12.77
N LEU A 156 -9.75 -1.86 11.79
CA LEU A 156 -8.50 -2.60 11.70
C LEU A 156 -7.62 -2.40 12.94
N ARG A 157 -7.67 -1.22 13.57
CA ARG A 157 -6.91 -0.94 14.79
C ARG A 157 -7.59 -1.50 16.04
N GLU A 158 -8.91 -1.40 16.11
CA GLU A 158 -9.70 -1.86 17.25
C GLU A 158 -9.70 -3.40 17.35
N ASN A 159 -9.91 -4.09 16.22
CA ASN A 159 -9.93 -5.54 16.17
C ASN A 159 -9.18 -6.09 14.94
N PRO A 160 -7.84 -6.07 14.94
CA PRO A 160 -7.03 -6.47 13.79
C PRO A 160 -7.34 -7.88 13.29
N GLU A 161 -7.56 -8.83 14.20
CA GLU A 161 -7.81 -10.22 13.80
C GLU A 161 -9.13 -10.38 13.05
N ALA A 162 -10.22 -9.80 13.57
CA ALA A 162 -11.52 -9.89 12.90
C ALA A 162 -11.49 -9.21 11.52
N THR A 163 -10.92 -8.00 11.43
CA THR A 163 -10.82 -7.27 10.17
C THR A 163 -9.94 -8.00 9.15
N LEU A 164 -8.80 -8.57 9.57
CA LEU A 164 -7.91 -9.31 8.68
C LEU A 164 -8.51 -10.64 8.23
N ARG A 165 -9.26 -11.35 9.09
CA ARG A 165 -10.00 -12.56 8.69
C ARG A 165 -11.04 -12.23 7.62
N GLY A 166 -11.85 -11.20 7.82
CA GLY A 166 -12.82 -10.74 6.82
C GLY A 166 -12.17 -10.31 5.51
N LEU A 167 -11.08 -9.54 5.57
CA LEU A 167 -10.34 -9.14 4.37
C LEU A 167 -9.76 -10.36 3.62
N CYS A 168 -9.21 -11.34 4.34
CA CYS A 168 -8.69 -12.56 3.72
C CYS A 168 -9.79 -13.37 3.04
N GLU A 169 -10.97 -13.47 3.66
CA GLU A 169 -12.16 -14.12 3.08
C GLU A 169 -12.62 -13.40 1.81
N ASP A 170 -12.78 -12.06 1.85
CA ASP A 170 -13.17 -11.26 0.70
C ASP A 170 -12.14 -11.31 -0.45
N LEU A 171 -10.86 -11.46 -0.12
CA LEU A 171 -9.79 -11.65 -1.09
C LEU A 171 -9.62 -13.10 -1.53
N ASP A 172 -10.36 -14.07 -0.99
CA ASP A 172 -10.20 -15.49 -1.26
C ASP A 172 -8.74 -15.97 -1.07
N ILE A 173 -8.18 -15.67 0.12
CA ILE A 173 -6.86 -16.13 0.58
C ILE A 173 -6.95 -16.67 2.01
N PRO A 174 -6.10 -17.63 2.42
CA PRO A 174 -6.15 -18.14 3.79
C PRO A 174 -5.62 -17.10 4.77
N PHE A 175 -6.33 -16.83 5.87
CA PHE A 175 -5.77 -16.07 6.99
C PHE A 175 -4.62 -16.84 7.66
N GLN A 176 -3.58 -16.14 8.12
CA GLN A 176 -2.48 -16.73 8.91
C GLN A 176 -2.30 -15.93 10.21
N ASP A 177 -2.25 -16.62 11.36
CA ASP A 177 -2.11 -15.95 12.66
C ASP A 177 -0.82 -15.11 12.76
N SER A 178 0.21 -15.45 11.98
CA SER A 178 1.45 -14.67 11.89
C SER A 178 1.21 -13.22 11.46
N MET A 179 0.12 -12.94 10.74
CA MET A 179 -0.25 -11.58 10.30
C MET A 179 -0.46 -10.60 11.47
N LEU A 180 -0.71 -11.09 12.69
CA LEU A 180 -1.05 -10.25 13.84
C LEU A 180 0.15 -9.62 14.53
N ARG A 181 1.37 -10.12 14.29
CA ARG A 181 2.57 -9.68 15.02
C ARG A 181 3.80 -9.66 14.14
N TRP A 182 4.65 -8.67 14.36
CA TRP A 182 5.96 -8.54 13.71
C TRP A 182 7.00 -8.05 14.71
N GLU A 183 8.27 -8.20 14.36
CA GLU A 183 9.38 -7.63 15.13
C GLU A 183 9.46 -6.11 14.90
N ALA A 184 9.72 -5.35 15.96
CA ALA A 184 9.98 -3.91 15.85
C ALA A 184 11.24 -3.61 15.01
N GLY A 185 11.35 -2.37 14.54
CA GLY A 185 12.48 -1.86 13.78
C GLY A 185 12.27 -1.88 12.25
N PRO A 186 13.24 -1.32 11.51
CA PRO A 186 13.20 -1.23 10.05
C PRO A 186 13.11 -2.62 9.41
N LYS A 187 12.51 -2.67 8.23
CA LYS A 187 12.34 -3.89 7.45
C LYS A 187 13.13 -3.81 6.15
N PRO A 188 13.65 -4.93 5.63
CA PRO A 188 14.42 -4.93 4.38
C PRO A 188 13.59 -4.52 3.15
N PHE A 189 12.26 -4.58 3.26
CA PHE A 189 11.32 -4.16 2.22
C PHE A 189 10.80 -2.74 2.40
N ASP A 190 11.26 -2.02 3.44
CA ASP A 190 10.90 -0.61 3.60
C ASP A 190 11.49 0.22 2.46
N GLY A 191 10.69 1.11 1.87
CA GLY A 191 11.19 2.07 0.91
C GLY A 191 12.19 3.04 1.52
N ILE A 192 13.04 3.65 0.70
CA ILE A 192 14.08 4.59 1.16
C ILE A 192 13.53 5.78 1.95
N TRP A 193 12.24 6.09 1.81
CA TRP A 193 11.55 7.16 2.52
C TRP A 193 11.16 6.78 3.96
N ALA A 194 11.37 5.54 4.40
CA ALA A 194 11.03 5.08 5.74
C ALA A 194 11.55 5.97 6.89
N PRO A 195 12.77 6.54 6.84
CA PRO A 195 13.25 7.47 7.88
C PRO A 195 12.34 8.68 8.11
N TRP A 196 11.57 9.09 7.11
CA TRP A 196 10.64 10.23 7.19
C TRP A 196 9.24 9.83 7.64
N TRP A 197 8.76 8.64 7.25
CA TRP A 197 7.36 8.27 7.40
C TRP A 197 7.08 7.21 8.47
N TYR A 198 8.04 6.34 8.79
CA TYR A 198 7.80 5.05 9.47
C TYR A 198 8.23 4.98 10.93
N LYS A 199 8.65 6.12 11.52
CA LYS A 199 9.07 6.19 12.93
C LYS A 199 8.10 5.55 13.92
N SER A 200 6.78 5.61 13.67
CA SER A 200 5.78 4.98 14.56
C SER A 200 5.70 3.47 14.36
N VAL A 201 5.59 2.99 13.11
CA VAL A 201 5.48 1.55 12.84
C VAL A 201 6.75 0.80 13.24
N HIS A 202 7.92 1.41 13.11
CA HIS A 202 9.20 0.84 13.59
C HIS A 202 9.25 0.63 15.10
N LYS A 203 8.39 1.28 15.89
CA LYS A 203 8.29 1.07 17.33
C LYS A 203 7.21 0.07 17.72
N SER A 204 6.44 -0.41 16.75
CA SER A 204 5.30 -1.29 16.97
C SER A 204 5.65 -2.74 16.66
N THR A 205 4.86 -3.65 17.23
CA THR A 205 4.95 -5.10 17.03
C THR A 205 3.62 -5.71 16.57
N ALA A 206 2.58 -4.88 16.43
CA ALA A 206 1.23 -5.24 16.00
C ALA A 206 0.47 -3.96 15.61
N ILE A 207 -0.62 -4.09 14.83
CA ILE A 207 -1.41 -2.94 14.35
C ILE A 207 -2.00 -2.14 15.52
N SER A 208 -2.53 -2.84 16.53
CA SER A 208 -3.12 -2.24 17.73
C SER A 208 -2.15 -1.36 18.51
N ASN A 209 -0.84 -1.63 18.41
CA ASN A 209 0.21 -0.93 19.17
C ASN A 209 0.70 0.37 18.49
N ILE A 210 0.12 0.76 17.36
CA ILE A 210 0.59 1.92 16.60
C ILE A 210 0.03 3.21 17.18
N ILE A 211 0.95 4.12 17.49
CA ILE A 211 0.63 5.48 17.92
C ILE A 211 0.50 6.33 16.66
N VAL A 212 -0.72 6.73 16.32
CA VAL A 212 -1.04 7.46 15.10
C VAL A 212 -0.91 8.98 15.29
#